data_AF-A0A8J8AG81-F1
#
_entry.id   AF-A0A8J8AG81-F1
#
_cell.length_a   1.000
_cell.length_b   1.000
_cell.length_c   1.000
_cell.angle_alpha   90.00
_cell.angle_beta   90.00
_cell.angle_gamma   90.00
#
_symmetry.space_group_name_H-M   'P 1'
#
loop_
_entity.id
_entity.type
_entity.pdbx_description
1 polymer ?
#
loop_
_entity_poly.entity_id
_entity_poly.type
_entity_poly.pdbx_seq_one_letter_code
_entity_poly.pdbx_strand_id
1 'polypeptide(L)'
;MSWLESLTLTSPSGFWNPLLWLAFLIIFAVIGYIIYSRGNRSYKPGTEQVKPFISGNAVDDVELIRVRASDIYWGLIEAMKGYYAVLMRMHTGDVRDYILWYLGVGAIILFILVGGV
;
A
#
# COMPACT_ATOMS: atom_id res chain seq x y z
N MET A 1 -17.60 -28.97 22.27
CA MET A 1 -16.98 -27.88 21.49
C MET A 1 -17.52 -27.96 20.09
N SER A 2 -18.15 -26.90 19.60
CA SER A 2 -18.69 -26.88 18.23
C SER A 2 -17.55 -26.72 17.22
N TRP A 3 -17.69 -27.25 16.00
CA TRP A 3 -16.66 -27.14 14.95
C TRP A 3 -16.37 -25.69 14.53
N LEU A 4 -17.25 -24.74 14.88
CA LEU A 4 -17.03 -23.30 14.71
C LEU A 4 -16.04 -22.74 15.74
N GLU A 5 -16.06 -23.25 16.97
CA GLU A 5 -15.15 -22.81 18.04
C GLU A 5 -13.70 -23.21 17.73
N SER A 6 -13.49 -24.37 17.09
CA SER A 6 -12.14 -24.81 16.68
C SER A 6 -11.49 -23.94 15.60
N LEU A 7 -12.28 -23.14 14.88
CA LEU A 7 -11.80 -22.22 13.83
C LEU A 7 -11.67 -20.78 14.34
N THR A 8 -11.95 -20.55 15.63
CA THR A 8 -11.92 -19.22 16.23
C THR A 8 -10.58 -18.99 16.90
N LEU A 9 -9.78 -18.06 16.37
CA LEU A 9 -8.53 -17.60 16.97
C LEU A 9 -8.85 -16.59 18.06
N THR A 10 -8.41 -16.85 19.29
CA THR A 10 -8.59 -15.93 20.41
C THR A 10 -7.29 -15.20 20.71
N SER A 11 -7.38 -13.90 20.95
CA SER A 11 -6.28 -13.02 21.36
C SER A 11 -6.75 -12.12 22.50
N PRO A 12 -5.84 -11.45 23.24
CA PRO A 12 -6.22 -10.50 24.27
C PRO A 12 -7.09 -9.34 23.76
N SER A 13 -7.03 -9.02 22.46
CA SER A 13 -7.83 -7.97 21.82
C SER A 13 -9.17 -8.47 21.26
N GLY A 14 -9.50 -9.76 21.41
CA GLY A 14 -10.77 -10.33 20.97
C GLY A 14 -10.62 -11.65 20.21
N PHE A 15 -11.64 -12.00 19.42
CA PHE A 15 -11.69 -13.24 18.66
C PHE A 15 -11.72 -12.99 17.15
N TRP A 16 -11.20 -13.95 16.38
CA TRP A 16 -11.18 -13.93 14.93
C TRP A 16 -11.66 -15.28 14.40
N ASN A 17 -12.79 -15.28 13.69
CA ASN A 17 -13.29 -16.47 13.01
C ASN A 17 -13.36 -16.20 11.50
N PRO A 18 -12.46 -16.81 10.69
CA PRO A 18 -12.40 -16.57 9.25
C PRO A 18 -13.70 -16.90 8.52
N LEU A 19 -14.43 -17.93 8.95
CA LEU A 19 -15.68 -18.34 8.31
C LEU A 19 -16.81 -17.33 8.57
N LEU A 20 -16.90 -16.79 9.79
CA LEU A 20 -17.87 -15.73 10.10
C LEU A 20 -17.57 -14.46 9.31
N TRP A 21 -16.30 -14.09 9.16
CA TRP A 21 -15.90 -12.95 8.32
C TRP A 21 -16.23 -13.16 6.84
N LEU A 22 -15.99 -14.37 6.32
CA LEU A 22 -16.34 -14.70 4.94
C LEU A 22 -17.86 -14.64 4.72
N ALA A 23 -18.64 -15.21 5.64
CA ALA A 23 -20.10 -15.15 5.59
C ALA A 23 -20.61 -13.70 5.62
N PHE A 24 -20.05 -12.87 6.51
CA PHE A 24 -20.34 -11.45 6.59
C PHE A 24 -20.06 -10.73 5.27
N LEU A 25 -18.87 -10.92 4.68
CA LEU A 25 -18.50 -10.30 3.40
C LEU A 25 -19.44 -10.72 2.26
N ILE A 26 -19.82 -12.00 2.20
CA ILE A 26 -20.77 -12.50 1.20
C ILE A 26 -22.13 -11.82 1.35
N ILE A 27 -22.65 -11.72 2.58
CA ILE A 27 -23.94 -11.06 2.84
C ILE A 27 -23.90 -9.60 2.36
N PHE A 28 -22.85 -8.85 2.72
CA PHE A 28 -22.70 -7.46 2.30
C PHE A 28 -22.53 -7.31 0.79
N ALA A 29 -21.79 -8.21 0.14
CA ALA A 29 -21.67 -8.24 -1.32
C ALA A 29 -23.03 -8.50 -2.00
N VAL A 30 -23.84 -9.42 -1.48
CA VAL A 30 -25.19 -9.71 -1.99
C VAL A 30 -26.10 -8.51 -1.82
N ILE A 31 -26.13 -7.88 -0.63
CA ILE A 31 -26.92 -6.68 -0.38
C ILE A 31 -26.49 -5.54 -1.31
N GLY A 32 -25.18 -5.30 -1.43
CA GLY A 32 -24.62 -4.30 -2.34
C GLY A 32 -24.99 -4.57 -3.79
N TYR A 33 -24.93 -5.83 -4.22
CA TYR A 33 -25.34 -6.25 -5.56
C TYR A 33 -26.84 -6.05 -5.81
N ILE A 34 -27.70 -6.35 -4.82
CA ILE A 34 -29.15 -6.09 -4.94
C ILE A 34 -29.40 -4.60 -5.13
N ILE A 35 -28.78 -3.74 -4.31
CA ILE A 35 -28.90 -2.28 -4.45
C ILE A 35 -28.41 -1.82 -5.82
N TYR A 36 -27.22 -2.26 -6.23
CA TYR A 36 -26.64 -1.96 -7.54
C TYR A 36 -27.56 -2.39 -8.69
N SER A 37 -28.14 -3.60 -8.60
CA SER A 37 -29.00 -4.17 -9.64
C SER A 37 -30.30 -3.38 -9.86
N ARG A 38 -30.75 -2.63 -8.85
CA ARG A 38 -31.92 -1.75 -8.90
C ARG A 38 -31.60 -0.33 -9.36
N GLY A 39 -30.32 0.02 -9.50
CA GLY A 39 -29.88 1.32 -10.00
C GLY A 39 -30.23 1.54 -11.48
N ASN A 40 -30.36 2.80 -11.89
CA ASN A 40 -30.60 3.14 -13.29
C ASN A 40 -29.36 2.88 -14.14
N ARG A 41 -29.47 1.95 -15.09
CA ARG A 41 -28.39 1.59 -16.02
C ARG A 41 -28.17 2.58 -17.16
N SER A 42 -29.01 3.62 -17.27
CA SER A 42 -29.06 4.55 -18.41
C SER A 42 -27.92 5.57 -18.46
N TYR A 43 -26.71 5.20 -18.03
CA TYR A 43 -25.54 6.06 -18.27
C TYR A 43 -25.20 6.06 -19.76
N LYS A 44 -24.66 7.17 -20.27
CA LYS A 44 -24.32 7.33 -21.68
C LYS A 44 -22.82 7.07 -21.89
N PRO A 45 -22.40 5.83 -22.24
CA PRO A 45 -21.00 5.53 -22.50
C PRO A 45 -20.47 6.39 -23.66
N GLY A 46 -19.20 6.82 -23.57
CA GLY A 46 -18.56 7.63 -24.62
C GLY A 46 -19.00 9.10 -24.67
N THR A 47 -19.79 9.57 -23.71
CA THR A 47 -20.16 10.99 -23.59
C THR A 47 -19.34 11.70 -22.50
N GLU A 48 -19.46 13.02 -22.39
CA GLU A 48 -18.89 13.80 -21.28
C GLU A 48 -19.33 13.27 -19.89
N GLN A 49 -20.44 12.53 -19.79
CA GLN A 49 -20.92 11.93 -18.55
C GLN A 49 -19.92 10.94 -17.91
N VAL A 50 -19.06 10.31 -18.71
CA VAL A 50 -18.05 9.35 -18.21
C VAL A 50 -16.68 9.97 -17.99
N LYS A 51 -16.49 11.26 -18.30
CA LYS A 51 -15.22 11.95 -18.07
C LYS A 51 -15.09 12.40 -16.61
N PRO A 52 -13.86 12.49 -16.07
CA PRO A 52 -13.63 13.06 -14.76
C PRO A 52 -14.20 14.48 -14.65
N PHE A 53 -14.86 14.79 -13.54
CA PHE A 53 -15.38 16.12 -13.29
C PHE A 53 -14.25 17.06 -12.85
N ILE A 54 -13.84 17.99 -13.73
CA ILE A 54 -12.82 19.03 -13.43
C ILE A 54 -13.44 20.43 -13.55
N SER A 55 -14.57 20.63 -12.85
CA SER A 55 -15.26 21.94 -12.78
C SER A 55 -15.56 22.56 -14.15
N GLY A 56 -15.83 21.74 -15.16
CA GLY A 56 -16.14 22.18 -16.53
C GLY A 56 -14.93 22.42 -17.44
N ASN A 57 -13.70 22.21 -16.97
CA ASN A 57 -12.50 22.31 -17.82
C ASN A 57 -12.27 21.03 -18.63
N ALA A 58 -11.77 21.20 -19.85
CA ALA A 58 -11.29 20.09 -20.66
C ALA A 58 -10.01 19.51 -20.03
N VAL A 59 -9.89 18.18 -20.05
CA VAL A 59 -8.70 17.47 -19.61
C VAL A 59 -8.03 16.90 -20.85
N ASP A 60 -6.92 17.51 -21.25
CA ASP A 60 -6.13 17.04 -22.40
C ASP A 60 -5.32 15.78 -22.04
N ASP A 61 -4.85 15.69 -20.79
CA ASP A 61 -4.11 14.54 -20.27
C ASP A 61 -4.46 14.27 -18.79
N VAL A 62 -4.94 13.06 -18.51
CA VAL A 62 -5.29 12.61 -17.15
C VAL A 62 -4.07 12.51 -16.25
N GLU A 63 -2.88 12.30 -16.81
CA GLU A 63 -1.63 12.23 -16.04
C GLU A 63 -1.19 13.58 -15.45
N LEU A 64 -1.66 14.70 -16.02
CA LEU A 64 -1.34 16.05 -15.56
C LEU A 64 -2.24 16.50 -14.40
N ILE A 65 -3.44 15.95 -14.29
CA ILE A 65 -4.41 16.29 -13.23
C ILE A 65 -4.39 15.33 -12.04
N ARG A 66 -3.74 14.16 -12.19
CA ARG A 66 -3.66 13.16 -11.13
C ARG A 66 -2.59 13.54 -10.12
N VAL A 67 -2.98 13.64 -8.84
CA VAL A 67 -2.03 13.63 -7.72
C VAL A 67 -1.32 12.27 -7.70
N ARG A 68 -0.02 12.26 -7.98
CA ARG A 68 0.82 11.06 -7.95
C ARG A 68 1.12 10.69 -6.52
N ALA A 69 1.40 9.41 -6.28
CA ALA A 69 1.81 8.95 -4.94
C ALA A 69 3.07 9.69 -4.44
N SER A 70 3.97 10.08 -5.35
CA SER A 70 5.13 10.93 -5.06
C SER A 70 4.74 12.31 -4.52
N ASP A 71 3.63 12.86 -4.99
CA ASP A 71 3.22 14.24 -4.68
C ASP A 71 2.73 14.35 -3.24
N ILE A 72 2.15 13.26 -2.71
CA ILE A 72 1.69 13.17 -1.31
C ILE A 72 2.85 13.35 -0.33
N TYR A 73 4.00 12.78 -0.65
CA TYR A 73 5.20 12.84 0.20
C TYR A 73 6.19 13.93 -0.24
N TRP A 74 5.85 14.75 -1.23
CA TRP A 74 6.77 15.73 -1.79
C TRP A 74 7.36 16.64 -0.72
N GLY A 75 6.54 17.18 0.19
CA GLY A 75 7.01 18.05 1.26
C GLY A 75 8.01 17.38 2.21
N LEU A 76 7.82 16.08 2.50
CA LEU A 76 8.76 15.30 3.31
C LEU A 76 10.06 15.04 2.57
N ILE A 77 9.98 14.59 1.31
CA ILE A 77 11.15 14.29 0.48
C ILE A 77 11.97 15.56 0.22
N GLU A 78 11.32 16.68 -0.07
CA GLU A 78 11.98 17.97 -0.30
C GLU A 78 12.67 18.48 0.97
N ALA A 79 11.99 18.42 2.13
CA ALA A 79 12.58 18.81 3.41
C ALA A 79 13.79 17.93 3.77
N MET A 80 13.77 16.65 3.39
CA MET A 80 14.84 15.68 3.65
C MET A 80 15.78 15.45 2.46
N LYS A 81 15.75 16.28 1.42
CA LYS A 81 16.45 15.99 0.16
C LYS A 81 17.94 15.74 0.33
N GLY A 82 18.59 16.44 1.27
CA GLY A 82 20.00 16.24 1.59
C GLY A 82 20.28 14.85 2.17
N TYR A 83 19.43 14.38 3.08
CA TYR A 83 19.52 13.04 3.66
C TYR A 83 19.31 11.96 2.61
N TYR A 84 18.24 12.08 1.81
CA TYR A 84 17.96 11.13 0.73
C TYR A 84 19.05 11.14 -0.35
N ALA A 85 19.65 12.29 -0.68
CA ALA A 85 20.75 12.35 -1.64
C ALA A 85 21.95 11.51 -1.21
N VAL A 86 22.26 11.44 0.08
CA VAL A 86 23.33 10.57 0.61
C VAL A 86 22.93 9.11 0.50
N LEU A 87 21.72 8.75 0.92
CA LEU A 87 21.23 7.37 0.84
C LEU A 87 21.19 6.84 -0.60
N MET A 88 20.70 7.66 -1.54
CA MET A 88 20.64 7.29 -2.96
C MET A 88 22.04 7.07 -3.55
N ARG A 89 23.05 7.84 -3.14
CA ARG A 89 24.44 7.63 -3.57
C ARG A 89 25.03 6.31 -3.09
N MET A 90 24.59 5.81 -1.92
CA MET A 90 25.02 4.51 -1.40
C MET A 90 24.30 3.33 -2.05
N HIS A 91 23.24 3.58 -2.85
CA HIS A 91 22.43 2.56 -3.51
C HIS A 91 22.75 2.52 -5.01
N THR A 92 23.98 2.10 -5.34
CA THR A 92 24.54 2.15 -6.70
C THR A 92 23.89 1.15 -7.66
N GLY A 93 23.26 0.09 -7.14
CA GLY A 93 22.75 -1.02 -7.93
C GLY A 93 23.82 -2.04 -8.35
N ASP A 94 25.10 -1.84 -8.00
CA ASP A 94 26.16 -2.84 -8.20
C ASP A 94 26.18 -3.84 -7.03
N VAL A 95 25.98 -5.12 -7.34
CA VAL A 95 25.99 -6.22 -6.37
C VAL A 95 27.25 -6.23 -5.50
N ARG A 96 28.40 -5.83 -6.06
CA ARG A 96 29.68 -5.80 -5.34
C ARG A 96 29.66 -4.83 -4.16
N ASP A 97 29.00 -3.69 -4.32
CA ASP A 97 28.90 -2.69 -3.26
C ASP A 97 28.05 -3.23 -2.09
N TYR A 98 26.99 -3.99 -2.37
CA TYR A 98 26.19 -4.63 -1.32
C TYR A 98 26.95 -5.75 -0.60
N ILE A 99 27.76 -6.53 -1.31
CA ILE A 99 28.64 -7.54 -0.70
C ILE A 99 29.63 -6.85 0.25
N LEU A 100 30.24 -5.73 -0.18
CA LEU A 100 31.14 -4.94 0.66
C LEU A 100 30.43 -4.40 1.90
N TRP A 101 29.21 -3.85 1.77
CA TRP A 101 28.41 -3.41 2.92
C TRP A 101 28.15 -4.55 3.90
N TYR A 102 27.78 -5.74 3.42
CA TYR A 102 27.52 -6.89 4.27
C TYR A 102 28.77 -7.37 5.01
N LEU A 103 29.90 -7.47 4.31
CA LEU A 103 31.18 -7.83 4.92
C LEU A 103 31.64 -6.79 5.92
N GLY A 104 31.48 -5.49 5.63
CA GLY A 104 31.84 -4.40 6.52
C GLY A 104 31.03 -4.41 7.81
N VAL A 105 29.69 -4.53 7.71
CA VAL A 105 28.82 -4.66 8.88
C VAL A 105 29.15 -5.93 9.67
N GLY A 106 29.38 -7.06 8.99
CA GLY A 106 29.80 -8.32 9.62
C GLY A 106 31.12 -8.19 10.39
N ALA A 107 32.11 -7.52 9.80
CA ALA A 107 33.39 -7.25 10.46
C ALA A 107 33.24 -6.36 11.69
N ILE A 108 32.39 -5.32 11.63
CA ILE A 108 32.09 -4.45 12.78
C ILE A 108 31.42 -5.27 13.89
N ILE A 109 30.43 -6.10 13.56
CA ILE A 109 29.74 -6.96 14.54
C ILE A 109 30.74 -7.93 15.18
N LEU A 110 31.58 -8.61 14.38
CA LEU A 110 32.60 -9.52 14.89
C LEU A 110 33.61 -8.81 15.78
N PHE A 111 34.03 -7.60 15.40
CA PHE A 111 34.93 -6.78 16.21
C PHE A 111 34.30 -6.41 17.55
N ILE A 112 33.02 -6.03 17.57
CA ILE A 112 32.30 -5.73 18.83
C ILE A 112 32.19 -6.99 19.71
N LEU A 113 31.83 -8.13 19.12
CA LEU A 113 31.58 -9.36 19.87
C LEU A 113 32.85 -10.06 20.36
N VAL A 114 33.95 -10.00 19.59
CA VAL A 114 35.21 -10.72 19.86
C VAL A 114 36.30 -9.79 20.37
N GLY A 115 36.36 -8.55 19.87
CA GLY A 115 37.39 -7.56 20.19
C GLY A 115 37.24 -6.91 21.57
N GLY A 116 36.13 -7.14 22.27
CA GLY A 116 35.95 -6.74 23.66
C GLY A 116 35.85 -5.23 23.87
N VAL A 117 34.64 -4.70 23.69
CA VAL A 117 34.12 -3.59 24.49
C VAL A 117 32.93 -4.12 25.28
#